data_AF-A0A6I2FER8-F1
#
_entry.id   AF-A0A6I2FER8-F1
#
_cell.length_a   1.000
_cell.length_b   1.000
_cell.length_c   1.000
_cell.angle_alpha   90.00
_cell.angle_beta   90.00
_cell.angle_gamma   90.00
#
_symmetry.space_group_name_H-M   'P 1'
#
loop_
_entity.id
_entity.type
_entity.pdbx_description
1 polymer ?
#
loop_
_entity_poly.entity_id
_entity_poly.type
_entity_poly.pdbx_seq_one_letter_code
_entity_poly.pdbx_strand_id
1 'polypeptide(L)'
;MSVTTLIKKNTYVDSVSLMSISTRANDIAGVEQAFVAMATEMNKAVLSDLDLLSPELADAGGSDLMIVAVTAPDVDRDQTLAQIEALLARRGPVGDEAASPPRTLGAAVASDPDANLAVIAVNGAYAAREARAALENDLHVLLFSDNVSVDDEIALKTLAHEKGLLMMGPDCGTAIINGTALCFANAVRRGPIGIVAASGTGSQEVSARIHELGGGVSQLIGTGGRDLSAAVGGITMTDGIRALAADDQTKAIVLVSKPPAPEVEKRVLAEVATAGKPVVVYFIGGSEAAVTAAGARFAASSQDAALQAVRLTVDAGAAVPALDTSAVASVRARLRPEQRYARGLFCGGTLCDESMYALLDAGEAVYSNIQRDPAFLVRAGDPGRGHTFLDFGDDEFTAGRPHPMIDPSLRLERLVAEAADPSVAVIVMDFVLGFGAHEDPVGVTLPAIAQARAQAAGRHLEIVGYVLGTDRDTPALSDQISALEAAGVTVMHSSTQTGAYVGAVVRKETAA
;
A
#
# COMPACT_ATOMS: atom_id res chain seq x y z
N MET A 1 -9.74 31.36 18.83
CA MET A 1 -8.69 30.37 18.55
C MET A 1 -7.49 30.66 19.43
N SER A 2 -6.88 29.59 19.92
CA SER A 2 -5.88 29.61 20.97
C SER A 2 -4.79 28.64 20.57
N VAL A 3 -3.59 29.15 20.25
CA VAL A 3 -2.46 28.34 19.79
C VAL A 3 -1.58 27.99 20.97
N THR A 4 -1.24 26.71 21.09
CA THR A 4 -0.35 26.17 22.13
C THR A 4 0.78 25.41 21.46
N THR A 5 2.01 25.68 21.88
CA THR A 5 3.23 25.09 21.29
C THR A 5 4.11 24.47 22.37
N LEU A 6 4.64 23.29 22.12
CA LEU A 6 5.62 22.61 22.97
C LEU A 6 6.76 22.05 22.11
N ILE A 7 8.01 22.27 22.54
CA ILE A 7 9.20 21.73 21.89
C ILE A 7 9.89 20.76 22.85
N LYS A 8 10.07 19.51 22.41
CA LYS A 8 10.87 18.53 23.14
C LYS A 8 12.21 18.35 22.46
N LYS A 9 13.26 18.83 23.13
CA LYS A 9 14.63 18.79 22.61
C LYS A 9 15.14 17.36 22.45
N ASN A 10 15.83 17.08 21.35
CA ASN A 10 16.47 15.79 21.08
C ASN A 10 15.57 14.56 21.28
N THR A 11 14.27 14.72 21.02
CA THR A 11 13.28 13.66 21.15
C THR A 11 12.94 13.19 19.75
N TYR A 12 13.54 12.09 19.32
CA TYR A 12 13.25 11.49 18.02
C TYR A 12 12.07 10.51 18.16
N VAL A 13 11.09 10.71 17.28
CA VAL A 13 10.02 9.76 16.99
C VAL A 13 9.96 9.66 15.47
N ASP A 14 9.76 8.46 14.94
CA ASP A 14 9.68 8.27 13.50
C ASP A 14 8.48 9.04 12.92
N SER A 15 8.62 9.49 11.67
CA SER A 15 7.62 10.36 11.05
C SER A 15 6.24 9.72 11.03
N VAL A 16 6.12 8.42 10.75
CA VAL A 16 4.84 7.70 10.66
C VAL A 16 4.10 7.71 12.00
N SER A 17 4.79 7.37 13.09
CA SER A 17 4.25 7.48 14.44
C SER A 17 3.78 8.91 14.73
N LEU A 18 4.56 9.92 14.36
CA LEU A 18 4.19 11.32 14.56
C LEU A 18 2.97 11.75 13.74
N MET A 19 2.79 11.24 12.52
CA MET A 19 1.60 11.53 11.74
C MET A 19 0.37 10.87 12.36
N SER A 20 0.46 9.59 12.74
CA SER A 20 -0.64 8.89 13.45
C SER A 20 -1.02 9.61 14.75
N ILE A 21 -0.02 10.08 15.50
CA ILE A 21 -0.25 10.88 16.71
C ILE A 21 -0.89 12.23 16.38
N SER A 22 -0.48 12.89 15.29
CA SER A 22 -1.11 14.12 14.82
C SER A 22 -2.58 13.89 14.48
N THR A 23 -2.91 12.83 13.74
CA THR A 23 -4.30 12.49 13.38
C THR A 23 -5.14 12.27 14.64
N ARG A 24 -4.66 11.44 15.58
CA ARG A 24 -5.35 11.22 16.86
C ARG A 24 -5.44 12.47 17.74
N ALA A 25 -4.48 13.38 17.64
CA ALA A 25 -4.52 14.66 18.33
C ALA A 25 -5.58 15.59 17.76
N ASN A 26 -5.86 15.52 16.45
CA ASN A 26 -6.96 16.25 15.82
C ASN A 26 -8.34 15.72 16.23
N ASP A 27 -8.44 14.45 16.65
CA ASP A 27 -9.69 13.87 17.17
C ASP A 27 -10.02 14.26 18.62
N ILE A 28 -9.12 14.98 19.30
CA ILE A 28 -9.36 15.46 20.67
C ILE A 28 -10.46 16.52 20.65
N ALA A 29 -11.50 16.34 21.47
CA ALA A 29 -12.60 17.29 21.57
C ALA A 29 -12.11 18.71 21.89
N GLY A 30 -12.43 19.66 21.01
CA GLY A 30 -12.05 21.07 21.16
C GLY A 30 -10.71 21.45 20.52
N VAL A 31 -9.97 20.48 19.97
CA VAL A 31 -8.86 20.73 19.05
C VAL A 31 -9.43 21.01 17.66
N GLU A 32 -9.09 22.17 17.11
CA GLU A 32 -9.42 22.52 15.72
C GLU A 32 -8.33 22.03 14.76
N GLN A 33 -7.07 22.06 15.23
CA GLN A 33 -5.94 21.56 14.45
C GLN A 33 -4.78 21.18 15.39
N ALA A 34 -4.19 20.01 15.20
CA ALA A 34 -2.97 19.58 15.86
C ALA A 34 -1.90 19.15 14.85
N PHE A 35 -0.66 19.52 15.12
CA PHE A 35 0.50 19.20 14.32
C PHE A 35 1.65 18.74 15.23
N VAL A 36 1.97 17.45 15.17
CA VAL A 36 3.02 16.80 15.95
C VAL A 36 4.07 16.29 14.96
N ALA A 37 5.24 16.92 14.92
CA ALA A 37 6.24 16.62 13.89
C ALA A 37 7.67 16.93 14.34
N MET A 38 8.66 16.28 13.74
CA MET A 38 10.07 16.69 13.89
C MET A 38 10.27 18.09 13.29
N ALA A 39 11.11 18.92 13.89
CA ALA A 39 11.42 20.29 13.47
C ALA A 39 12.30 20.36 12.20
N THR A 40 11.96 19.58 11.18
CA THR A 40 12.60 19.63 9.86
C THR A 40 12.19 20.89 9.11
N GLU A 41 13.02 21.34 8.17
CA GLU A 41 12.72 22.53 7.36
C GLU A 41 11.42 22.38 6.57
N MET A 42 11.11 21.16 6.10
CA MET A 42 9.83 20.85 5.45
C MET A 42 8.63 21.04 6.38
N ASN A 43 8.70 20.51 7.61
CA ASN A 43 7.60 20.65 8.57
C ASN A 43 7.46 22.09 9.08
N LYS A 44 8.56 22.83 9.18
CA LYS A 44 8.54 24.27 9.46
C LYS A 44 7.88 25.05 8.33
N ALA A 45 8.14 24.69 7.07
CA ALA A 45 7.46 25.28 5.93
C ALA A 45 5.94 25.03 5.98
N VAL A 46 5.52 23.79 6.31
CA VAL A 46 4.09 23.47 6.51
C VAL A 46 3.47 24.35 7.61
N LEU A 47 4.14 24.51 8.76
CA LEU A 47 3.64 25.40 9.82
C LEU A 47 3.62 26.87 9.40
N SER A 48 4.54 27.29 8.54
CA SER A 48 4.57 28.66 8.00
C SER A 48 3.38 28.91 7.08
N ASP A 49 3.04 27.96 6.20
CA ASP A 49 1.90 28.06 5.28
C ASP A 49 0.55 28.08 6.02
N LEU A 50 0.52 27.53 7.24
CA LEU A 50 -0.65 27.53 8.13
C LEU A 50 -0.70 28.74 9.08
N ASP A 51 0.24 29.69 9.00
CA ASP A 51 0.40 30.80 9.95
C ASP A 51 0.58 30.34 11.42
N LEU A 52 1.15 29.13 11.62
CA LEU A 52 1.38 28.51 12.94
C LEU A 52 2.86 28.46 13.36
N LEU A 53 3.78 28.93 12.51
CA LEU A 53 5.21 28.95 12.83
C LEU A 53 5.57 30.12 13.76
N SER A 54 5.79 29.82 15.05
CA SER A 54 6.32 30.78 16.01
C SER A 54 7.85 30.93 15.89
N PRO A 55 8.46 32.04 16.37
CA PRO A 55 9.92 32.20 16.39
C PRO A 55 10.63 31.05 17.12
N GLU A 56 10.04 30.53 18.18
CA GLU A 56 10.57 29.41 18.97
C GLU A 56 10.60 28.11 18.16
N LEU A 57 9.60 27.87 17.32
CA LEU A 57 9.52 26.72 16.42
C LEU A 57 10.49 26.85 15.24
N ALA A 58 10.71 28.07 14.74
CA ALA A 58 11.70 28.34 13.69
C ALA A 58 13.12 28.00 14.15
N ASP A 59 13.46 28.32 15.40
CA ASP A 59 14.76 28.06 16.04
C ASP A 59 14.96 26.59 16.49
N ALA A 60 13.93 25.74 16.42
CA ALA A 60 14.05 24.33 16.77
C ALA A 60 14.98 23.59 15.78
N GLY A 61 15.88 22.75 16.30
CA GLY A 61 16.80 21.96 15.48
C GLY A 61 16.09 20.73 14.91
N GLY A 62 16.53 20.22 13.76
CA GLY A 62 15.84 19.10 13.07
C GLY A 62 15.62 17.81 13.88
N SER A 63 16.34 17.63 15.00
CA SER A 63 16.18 16.54 15.95
C SER A 63 15.20 16.82 17.11
N ASP A 64 14.57 18.00 17.13
CA ASP A 64 13.59 18.40 18.12
C ASP A 64 12.17 18.01 17.66
N LEU A 65 11.33 17.60 18.60
CA LEU A 65 9.92 17.33 18.38
C LEU A 65 9.10 18.60 18.65
N MET A 66 8.26 18.99 17.70
CA MET A 66 7.31 20.09 17.81
C MET A 66 5.90 19.55 17.99
N ILE A 67 5.16 20.11 18.95
CA ILE A 67 3.74 19.90 19.15
C ILE A 67 3.07 21.26 19.04
N VAL A 68 2.15 21.41 18.09
CA VAL A 68 1.35 22.62 17.89
C VAL A 68 -0.11 22.22 17.94
N ALA A 69 -0.92 22.90 18.76
CA ALA A 69 -2.35 22.66 18.86
C ALA A 69 -3.12 23.98 18.83
N VAL A 70 -4.05 24.10 17.89
CA VAL A 70 -5.05 25.16 17.78
C VAL A 70 -6.33 24.64 18.43
N THR A 71 -6.80 25.38 19.42
CA THR A 71 -7.96 25.00 20.25
C THR A 71 -9.01 26.09 20.26
N ALA A 72 -10.27 25.68 20.48
CA ALA A 72 -11.36 26.60 20.77
C ALA A 72 -11.09 27.39 22.08
N PRO A 73 -11.62 28.62 22.24
CA PRO A 73 -11.28 29.50 23.36
C PRO A 73 -11.59 28.96 24.77
N ASP A 74 -12.51 28.00 24.86
CA ASP A 74 -13.04 27.39 26.09
C ASP A 74 -12.34 26.07 26.48
N VAL A 75 -11.34 25.66 25.70
CA VAL A 75 -10.62 24.39 25.88
C VAL A 75 -9.37 24.60 26.73
N ASP A 76 -9.14 23.71 27.69
CA ASP A 76 -7.96 23.72 28.54
C ASP A 76 -6.72 23.27 27.73
N ARG A 77 -5.78 24.21 27.57
CA ARG A 77 -4.54 24.03 26.80
C ARG A 77 -3.61 23.00 27.44
N ASP A 78 -3.48 23.04 28.76
CA ASP A 78 -2.57 22.15 29.50
C ASP A 78 -3.12 20.73 29.47
N GLN A 79 -4.44 20.57 29.60
CA GLN A 79 -5.10 19.29 29.43
C GLN A 79 -4.94 18.74 28.01
N THR A 80 -5.07 19.59 26.99
CA THR A 80 -4.90 19.22 25.58
C THR A 80 -3.47 18.74 25.31
N LEU A 81 -2.46 19.51 25.76
CA LEU A 81 -1.06 19.08 25.66
C LEU A 81 -0.81 17.77 26.38
N ALA A 82 -1.33 17.59 27.61
CA ALA A 82 -1.17 16.35 28.36
C ALA A 82 -1.80 15.14 27.65
N GLN A 83 -2.94 15.33 26.97
CA GLN A 83 -3.54 14.28 26.15
C GLN A 83 -2.67 13.93 24.94
N ILE A 84 -2.16 14.92 24.22
CA ILE A 84 -1.24 14.71 23.09
C ILE A 84 0.06 14.02 23.55
N GLU A 85 0.60 14.42 24.70
CA GLU A 85 1.75 13.77 25.32
C GLU A 85 1.46 12.33 25.76
N ALA A 86 0.23 12.03 26.20
CA ALA A 86 -0.19 10.66 26.50
C ALA A 86 -0.29 9.80 25.23
N LEU A 87 -0.65 10.39 24.08
CA LEU A 87 -0.59 9.70 22.78
C LEU A 87 0.86 9.33 22.42
N LEU A 88 1.82 10.22 22.72
CA LEU A 88 3.26 9.98 22.56
C LEU A 88 3.80 8.92 23.54
N ALA A 89 3.25 8.86 24.76
CA ALA A 89 3.72 7.97 25.82
C ALA A 89 3.20 6.52 25.70
N ARG A 90 2.11 6.28 24.96
CA ARG A 90 1.60 4.93 24.65
C ARG A 90 2.52 4.21 23.66
N ARG A 91 3.72 3.84 24.12
CA ARG A 91 4.46 2.72 23.53
C ARG A 91 3.78 1.42 23.96
N GLY A 92 3.76 0.42 23.07
CA GLY A 92 3.45 -0.97 23.45
C GLY A 92 4.34 -1.43 24.62
N PRO A 93 3.97 -2.53 25.30
CA PRO A 93 4.61 -2.94 26.56
C PRO A 93 6.12 -2.98 26.40
N VAL A 94 6.81 -2.13 27.17
CA VAL A 94 8.26 -2.16 27.30
C VAL A 94 8.59 -3.43 28.06
N GLY A 95 9.09 -4.44 27.35
CA GLY A 95 9.73 -5.59 27.98
C GLY A 95 10.92 -5.12 28.83
N ASP A 96 11.10 -5.78 29.98
CA ASP A 96 12.11 -5.54 31.02
C ASP A 96 13.49 -5.06 30.50
N GLU A 97 14.10 -4.16 31.27
CA GLU A 97 15.54 -3.81 31.40
C GLU A 97 16.52 -4.26 30.29
N ALA A 98 16.15 -4.14 29.02
CA ALA A 98 17.06 -4.37 27.91
C ALA A 98 18.02 -3.18 27.77
N ALA A 99 19.29 -3.47 27.47
CA ALA A 99 20.30 -2.47 27.13
C ALA A 99 19.73 -1.45 26.14
N SER A 100 20.09 -0.16 26.31
CA SER A 100 19.60 0.89 25.41
C SER A 100 19.84 0.47 23.95
N PRO A 101 18.81 0.51 23.09
CA PRO A 101 18.94 0.05 21.72
C PRO A 101 20.06 0.79 21.00
N PRO A 102 20.80 0.11 20.10
CA PRO A 102 21.89 0.72 19.36
C PRO A 102 21.39 1.93 18.57
N ARG A 103 22.14 3.03 18.61
CA ARG A 103 21.77 4.30 17.95
C ARG A 103 22.25 4.43 16.51
N THR A 104 23.14 3.53 16.09
CA THR A 104 23.73 3.51 14.75
C THR A 104 23.74 2.08 14.23
N LEU A 105 23.69 1.94 12.91
CA LEU A 105 23.78 0.65 12.25
C LEU A 105 25.05 -0.10 12.64
N GLY A 106 26.21 0.57 12.64
CA GLY A 106 27.47 -0.06 13.02
C GLY A 106 27.48 -0.57 14.47
N ALA A 107 26.84 0.13 15.41
CA ALA A 107 26.70 -0.36 16.77
C ALA A 107 25.76 -1.56 16.85
N ALA A 108 24.69 -1.58 16.04
CA ALA A 108 23.76 -2.70 15.97
C ALA A 108 24.44 -3.98 15.44
N VAL A 109 25.16 -3.86 14.32
CA VAL A 109 25.95 -4.97 13.73
C VAL A 109 27.01 -5.48 14.70
N ALA A 110 27.70 -4.59 15.41
CA ALA A 110 28.69 -5.01 16.41
C ALA A 110 28.05 -5.74 17.61
N SER A 111 26.80 -5.42 17.96
CA SER A 111 26.08 -6.06 19.06
C SER A 111 25.37 -7.36 18.69
N ASP A 112 25.04 -7.54 17.41
CA ASP A 112 24.38 -8.73 16.86
C ASP A 112 25.11 -9.20 15.59
N PRO A 113 26.18 -10.01 15.73
CA PRO A 113 26.96 -10.51 14.60
C PRO A 113 26.20 -11.48 13.69
N ASP A 114 25.06 -12.04 14.14
CA ASP A 114 24.24 -12.97 13.38
C ASP A 114 23.18 -12.24 12.53
N ALA A 115 23.02 -10.92 12.72
CA ALA A 115 22.15 -10.10 11.90
C ALA A 115 22.57 -10.18 10.43
N ASN A 116 21.59 -10.41 9.54
CA ASN A 116 21.83 -10.59 8.10
C ASN A 116 20.91 -9.73 7.22
N LEU A 117 20.06 -8.90 7.82
CA LEU A 117 19.08 -8.06 7.13
C LEU A 117 18.90 -6.74 7.88
N ALA A 118 18.96 -5.62 7.15
CA ALA A 118 18.60 -4.30 7.63
C ALA A 118 17.29 -3.82 7.00
N VAL A 119 16.36 -3.37 7.83
CA VAL A 119 15.15 -2.65 7.39
C VAL A 119 15.39 -1.16 7.58
N ILE A 120 15.32 -0.39 6.49
CA ILE A 120 15.65 1.03 6.47
C ILE A 120 14.39 1.82 6.09
N ALA A 121 13.92 2.62 7.05
CA ALA A 121 12.72 3.45 6.94
C ALA A 121 13.00 4.90 7.41
N VAL A 122 14.21 5.40 7.15
CA VAL A 122 14.59 6.80 7.43
C VAL A 122 14.10 7.73 6.31
N ASN A 123 14.30 9.04 6.44
CA ASN A 123 14.01 9.98 5.36
C ASN A 123 14.82 9.62 4.09
N GLY A 124 14.18 9.71 2.91
CA GLY A 124 14.79 9.39 1.59
C GLY A 124 16.14 10.06 1.32
N ALA A 125 16.35 11.28 1.82
CA ALA A 125 17.61 12.00 1.68
C ALA A 125 18.80 11.31 2.39
N TYR A 126 18.54 10.45 3.39
CA TYR A 126 19.56 9.70 4.13
C TYR A 126 19.54 8.19 3.84
N ALA A 127 18.45 7.70 3.24
CA ALA A 127 18.20 6.29 2.97
C ALA A 127 19.33 5.59 2.22
N ALA A 128 19.84 6.21 1.13
CA ALA A 128 20.89 5.61 0.33
C ALA A 128 22.21 5.42 1.10
N ARG A 129 22.53 6.35 2.01
CA ARG A 129 23.72 6.25 2.87
C ARG A 129 23.60 5.07 3.83
N GLU A 130 22.47 4.95 4.51
CA GLU A 130 22.25 3.85 5.46
C GLU A 130 22.19 2.49 4.74
N ALA A 131 21.58 2.42 3.55
CA ALA A 131 21.53 1.21 2.75
C ALA A 131 22.92 0.76 2.29
N ARG A 132 23.74 1.71 1.82
CA ARG A 132 25.13 1.42 1.45
C ARG A 132 25.92 0.89 2.65
N ALA A 133 25.79 1.53 3.81
CA ALA A 133 26.47 1.09 5.02
C ALA A 133 26.02 -0.33 5.44
N ALA A 134 24.75 -0.68 5.27
CA ALA A 134 24.26 -2.03 5.53
C ALA A 134 24.85 -3.07 4.58
N LEU A 135 24.85 -2.78 3.27
CA LEU A 135 25.46 -3.68 2.26
C LEU A 135 26.97 -3.84 2.47
N GLU A 136 27.67 -2.78 2.87
CA GLU A 136 29.10 -2.81 3.20
C GLU A 136 29.40 -3.64 4.46
N ASN A 137 28.41 -3.86 5.33
CA ASN A 137 28.47 -4.75 6.49
C ASN A 137 27.82 -6.12 6.21
N ASP A 138 27.74 -6.52 4.93
CA ASP A 138 27.24 -7.83 4.49
C ASP A 138 25.78 -8.15 4.88
N LEU A 139 24.96 -7.12 5.11
CA LEU A 139 23.53 -7.28 5.35
C LEU A 139 22.74 -7.21 4.06
N HIS A 140 21.74 -8.08 3.90
CA HIS A 140 20.63 -7.82 2.98
C HIS A 140 19.93 -6.52 3.40
N VAL A 141 19.28 -5.85 2.46
CA VAL A 141 18.58 -4.60 2.75
C VAL A 141 17.15 -4.67 2.26
N LEU A 142 16.22 -4.31 3.13
CA LEU A 142 14.91 -3.80 2.75
C LEU A 142 14.90 -2.30 2.95
N LEU A 143 14.78 -1.57 1.85
CA LEU A 143 14.69 -0.13 1.82
C LEU A 143 13.24 0.28 1.57
N PHE A 144 12.56 0.54 2.67
CA PHE A 144 11.19 1.02 2.69
C PHE A 144 11.12 2.47 2.20
N SER A 145 12.11 3.28 2.58
CA SER A 145 12.17 4.70 2.23
C SER A 145 12.04 4.92 0.73
N ASP A 146 11.16 5.84 0.37
CA ASP A 146 11.06 6.40 -0.97
C ASP A 146 11.91 7.69 -1.09
N ASN A 147 11.82 8.42 -2.21
CA ASN A 147 12.56 9.64 -2.55
C ASN A 147 14.08 9.42 -2.60
N VAL A 148 14.49 8.23 -3.07
CA VAL A 148 15.88 7.90 -3.38
C VAL A 148 16.10 8.04 -4.88
N SER A 149 17.23 8.63 -5.28
CA SER A 149 17.53 8.85 -6.69
C SER A 149 17.66 7.52 -7.46
N VAL A 150 17.38 7.54 -8.76
CA VAL A 150 17.53 6.36 -9.62
C VAL A 150 19.00 5.92 -9.68
N ASP A 151 19.93 6.87 -9.71
CA ASP A 151 21.37 6.56 -9.72
C ASP A 151 21.81 5.86 -8.43
N ASP A 152 21.31 6.31 -7.26
CA ASP A 152 21.57 5.64 -5.99
C ASP A 152 20.95 4.24 -5.95
N GLU A 153 19.72 4.07 -6.44
CA GLU A 153 19.08 2.76 -6.54
C GLU A 153 19.93 1.79 -7.38
N ILE A 154 20.38 2.21 -8.56
CA ILE A 154 21.23 1.40 -9.43
C ILE A 154 22.54 1.05 -8.72
N ALA A 155 23.18 2.03 -8.08
CA ALA A 155 24.44 1.81 -7.38
C ALA A 155 24.30 0.85 -6.19
N LEU A 156 23.20 0.93 -5.43
CA LEU A 156 22.91 0.04 -4.31
C LEU A 156 22.59 -1.38 -4.77
N LYS A 157 21.72 -1.53 -5.79
CA LYS A 157 21.38 -2.84 -6.35
C LYS A 157 22.57 -3.52 -7.01
N THR A 158 23.42 -2.76 -7.70
CA THR A 158 24.66 -3.29 -8.29
C THR A 158 25.62 -3.77 -7.21
N LEU A 159 25.83 -2.97 -6.15
CA LEU A 159 26.68 -3.36 -5.02
C LEU A 159 26.16 -4.64 -4.35
N ALA A 160 24.85 -4.73 -4.11
CA ALA A 160 24.24 -5.92 -3.51
C ALA A 160 24.40 -7.15 -4.41
N HIS A 161 24.14 -7.01 -5.71
CA HIS A 161 24.32 -8.06 -6.70
C HIS A 161 25.75 -8.62 -6.71
N GLU A 162 26.77 -7.73 -6.76
CA GLU A 162 28.18 -8.12 -6.73
C GLU A 162 28.57 -8.85 -5.44
N LYS A 163 27.90 -8.56 -4.33
CA LYS A 163 28.11 -9.18 -3.02
C LYS A 163 27.24 -10.43 -2.78
N GLY A 164 26.34 -10.77 -3.70
CA GLY A 164 25.38 -11.87 -3.51
C GLY A 164 24.31 -11.57 -2.46
N LEU A 165 23.99 -10.29 -2.25
CA LEU A 165 22.98 -9.80 -1.31
C LEU A 165 21.72 -9.35 -2.05
N LEU A 166 20.56 -9.43 -1.38
CA LEU A 166 19.33 -8.79 -1.84
C LEU A 166 19.28 -7.32 -1.42
N MET A 167 18.99 -6.45 -2.38
CA MET A 167 18.62 -5.04 -2.18
C MET A 167 17.16 -4.85 -2.59
N MET A 168 16.26 -5.03 -1.63
CA MET A 168 14.82 -4.88 -1.79
C MET A 168 14.45 -3.39 -1.66
N GLY A 169 14.08 -2.74 -2.76
CA GLY A 169 13.80 -1.29 -2.78
C GLY A 169 14.88 -0.46 -3.47
N PRO A 170 14.81 0.88 -3.46
CA PRO A 170 13.93 1.75 -2.67
C PRO A 170 12.43 1.58 -2.94
N ASP A 171 11.59 2.19 -2.10
CA ASP A 171 10.13 2.06 -2.18
C ASP A 171 9.67 0.58 -2.17
N CYS A 172 10.26 -0.21 -1.27
CA CYS A 172 9.84 -1.58 -1.05
C CYS A 172 8.94 -1.67 0.19
N GLY A 173 7.63 -1.55 -0.04
CA GLY A 173 6.62 -1.58 1.02
C GLY A 173 6.36 -2.95 1.64
N THR A 174 6.66 -4.06 0.95
CA THR A 174 6.20 -5.41 1.35
C THR A 174 7.28 -6.47 1.14
N ALA A 175 7.58 -7.23 2.20
CA ALA A 175 8.32 -8.49 2.12
C ALA A 175 7.87 -9.46 3.24
N ILE A 176 8.04 -10.77 3.00
CA ILE A 176 7.84 -11.82 4.00
C ILE A 176 9.02 -12.77 3.91
N ILE A 177 9.99 -12.63 4.82
CA ILE A 177 11.22 -13.42 4.82
C ILE A 177 11.20 -14.38 6.00
N ASN A 178 11.31 -15.68 5.74
CA ASN A 178 11.23 -16.75 6.73
C ASN A 178 9.96 -16.70 7.61
N GLY A 179 8.86 -16.14 7.08
CA GLY A 179 7.59 -15.99 7.79
C GLY A 179 7.47 -14.70 8.60
N THR A 180 8.53 -13.88 8.62
CA THR A 180 8.52 -12.55 9.22
C THR A 180 8.04 -11.54 8.20
N ALA A 181 6.92 -10.90 8.49
CA ALA A 181 6.43 -9.73 7.78
C ALA A 181 7.37 -8.53 7.99
N LEU A 182 7.73 -7.85 6.90
CA LEU A 182 8.55 -6.64 6.92
C LEU A 182 7.75 -5.50 6.29
N CYS A 183 7.66 -4.38 7.01
CA CYS A 183 6.84 -3.22 6.64
C CYS A 183 5.35 -3.57 6.51
N PHE A 184 4.75 -3.39 5.33
CA PHE A 184 3.36 -3.74 5.09
C PHE A 184 3.23 -5.17 4.58
N ALA A 185 2.57 -6.04 5.33
CA ALA A 185 2.31 -7.42 4.89
C ALA A 185 1.16 -8.05 5.68
N ASN A 186 0.63 -9.16 5.16
CA ASN A 186 -0.43 -9.94 5.81
C ASN A 186 0.13 -11.16 6.54
N ALA A 187 -0.54 -11.58 7.61
CA ALA A 187 -0.23 -12.77 8.38
C ALA A 187 -0.57 -14.06 7.59
N VAL A 188 0.28 -14.45 6.65
CA VAL A 188 0.05 -15.63 5.80
C VAL A 188 0.59 -16.94 6.39
N ARG A 189 0.18 -18.08 5.81
CA ARG A 189 0.71 -19.39 6.19
C ARG A 189 2.11 -19.57 5.61
N ARG A 190 2.98 -20.29 6.33
CA ARG A 190 4.21 -20.86 5.74
C ARG A 190 3.82 -21.94 4.73
N GLY A 191 4.49 -22.00 3.60
CA GLY A 191 4.24 -23.01 2.58
C GLY A 191 5.26 -22.98 1.45
N PRO A 192 5.01 -23.70 0.34
CA PRO A 192 6.01 -23.96 -0.68
C PRO A 192 6.07 -22.92 -1.81
N ILE A 193 5.29 -21.83 -1.74
CA ILE A 193 5.18 -20.86 -2.84
C ILE A 193 6.06 -19.65 -2.55
N GLY A 194 7.05 -19.39 -3.39
CA GLY A 194 7.87 -18.19 -3.33
C GLY A 194 7.31 -17.09 -4.21
N ILE A 195 7.42 -15.84 -3.80
CA ILE A 195 6.91 -14.67 -4.53
C ILE A 195 8.06 -13.67 -4.70
N VAL A 196 8.23 -13.14 -5.92
CA VAL A 196 9.09 -11.98 -6.19
C VAL A 196 8.22 -10.89 -6.81
N ALA A 197 8.24 -9.69 -6.24
CA ALA A 197 7.27 -8.67 -6.60
C ALA A 197 7.82 -7.25 -6.68
N ALA A 198 7.56 -6.58 -7.80
CA ALA A 198 7.70 -5.14 -7.96
C ALA A 198 6.35 -4.43 -7.73
N SER A 199 5.63 -4.88 -6.71
CA SER A 199 4.33 -4.35 -6.30
C SER A 199 4.02 -4.76 -4.86
N GLY A 200 3.86 -3.77 -3.96
CA GLY A 200 3.49 -4.02 -2.57
C GLY A 200 2.13 -4.69 -2.45
N THR A 201 1.05 -3.95 -2.70
CA THR A 201 -0.32 -4.47 -2.57
C THR A 201 -0.66 -5.61 -3.55
N GLY A 202 0.00 -5.68 -4.71
CA GLY A 202 -0.14 -6.82 -5.60
C GLY A 202 0.43 -8.11 -5.01
N SER A 203 1.56 -8.03 -4.32
CA SER A 203 2.14 -9.18 -3.62
C SER A 203 1.34 -9.56 -2.37
N GLN A 204 0.78 -8.58 -1.66
CA GLN A 204 -0.16 -8.81 -0.55
C GLN A 204 -1.40 -9.56 -1.05
N GLU A 205 -2.03 -9.09 -2.13
CA GLU A 205 -3.17 -9.76 -2.76
C GLU A 205 -2.87 -11.22 -3.10
N VAL A 206 -1.78 -11.47 -3.84
CA VAL A 206 -1.38 -12.84 -4.22
C VAL A 206 -1.13 -13.71 -2.98
N SER A 207 -0.41 -13.21 -1.98
CA SER A 207 -0.10 -13.97 -0.77
C SER A 207 -1.34 -14.26 0.09
N ALA A 208 -2.26 -13.31 0.21
CA ALA A 208 -3.53 -13.47 0.91
C ALA A 208 -4.45 -14.46 0.18
N ARG A 209 -4.50 -14.43 -1.16
CA ARG A 209 -5.25 -15.39 -1.98
C ARG A 209 -4.66 -16.80 -1.91
N ILE A 210 -3.32 -16.94 -1.93
CA ILE A 210 -2.65 -18.23 -1.70
C ILE A 210 -3.05 -18.77 -0.33
N HIS A 211 -3.06 -17.92 0.69
CA HIS A 211 -3.51 -18.29 2.02
C HIS A 211 -5.00 -18.70 2.00
N GLU A 212 -5.91 -17.92 1.44
CA GLU A 212 -7.33 -18.28 1.40
C GLU A 212 -7.58 -19.65 0.76
N LEU A 213 -6.84 -19.97 -0.32
CA LEU A 213 -6.91 -21.23 -1.04
C LEU A 213 -6.20 -22.41 -0.33
N GLY A 214 -5.81 -22.25 0.93
CA GLY A 214 -5.18 -23.31 1.74
C GLY A 214 -3.67 -23.47 1.54
N GLY A 215 -3.05 -22.66 0.66
CA GLY A 215 -1.60 -22.65 0.46
C GLY A 215 -0.84 -21.82 1.49
N GLY A 216 0.45 -21.63 1.23
CA GLY A 216 1.32 -20.81 2.07
C GLY A 216 2.59 -20.35 1.33
N VAL A 217 3.23 -19.33 1.89
CA VAL A 217 4.37 -18.63 1.30
C VAL A 217 5.69 -19.10 1.93
N SER A 218 6.68 -19.40 1.09
CA SER A 218 8.06 -19.71 1.50
C SER A 218 8.86 -18.44 1.70
N GLN A 219 8.84 -17.52 0.74
CA GLN A 219 9.39 -16.17 0.86
C GLN A 219 8.54 -15.24 -0.03
N LEU A 220 8.43 -13.98 0.35
CA LEU A 220 7.95 -12.89 -0.49
C LEU A 220 9.05 -11.82 -0.52
N ILE A 221 9.69 -11.67 -1.68
CA ILE A 221 10.77 -10.72 -1.90
C ILE A 221 10.22 -9.54 -2.69
N GLY A 222 10.08 -8.38 -2.04
CA GLY A 222 9.77 -7.13 -2.71
C GLY A 222 11.01 -6.56 -3.40
N THR A 223 10.87 -5.98 -4.59
CA THR A 223 12.01 -5.50 -5.38
C THR A 223 12.15 -3.97 -5.42
N GLY A 224 11.10 -3.26 -5.00
CA GLY A 224 10.93 -1.81 -5.19
C GLY A 224 10.17 -1.47 -6.47
N GLY A 225 9.31 -0.44 -6.42
CA GLY A 225 8.38 -0.12 -7.51
C GLY A 225 9.02 0.15 -8.87
N ARG A 226 10.28 0.63 -8.89
CA ARG A 226 11.00 1.00 -10.12
C ARG A 226 11.91 -0.10 -10.67
N ASP A 227 12.02 -1.25 -10.00
CA ASP A 227 12.99 -2.28 -10.37
C ASP A 227 12.84 -2.73 -11.83
N LEU A 228 11.60 -2.85 -12.31
CA LEU A 228 11.27 -3.33 -13.66
C LEU A 228 11.28 -2.21 -14.72
N SER A 229 11.73 -1.01 -14.36
CA SER A 229 11.93 0.10 -15.28
C SER A 229 13.17 -0.11 -16.17
N ALA A 230 13.17 0.54 -17.33
CA ALA A 230 14.31 0.54 -18.26
C ALA A 230 15.64 0.94 -17.57
N ALA A 231 15.58 1.93 -16.68
CA ALA A 231 16.74 2.50 -16.01
C ALA A 231 17.36 1.53 -15.00
N VAL A 232 16.55 0.85 -14.18
CA VAL A 232 17.05 -0.03 -13.12
C VAL A 232 17.36 -1.44 -13.65
N GLY A 233 16.53 -1.96 -14.55
CA GLY A 233 16.87 -3.16 -15.31
C GLY A 233 16.55 -4.50 -14.66
N GLY A 234 15.73 -4.53 -13.61
CA GLY A 234 15.19 -5.76 -12.99
C GLY A 234 16.23 -6.55 -12.19
N ILE A 235 17.20 -5.86 -11.58
CA ILE A 235 18.31 -6.49 -10.86
C ILE A 235 17.78 -7.33 -9.70
N THR A 236 16.97 -6.72 -8.82
CA THR A 236 16.46 -7.42 -7.64
C THR A 236 15.43 -8.48 -8.00
N MET A 237 14.61 -8.27 -9.04
CA MET A 237 13.72 -9.32 -9.57
C MET A 237 14.50 -10.54 -10.02
N THR A 238 15.59 -10.35 -10.76
CA THR A 238 16.46 -11.43 -11.24
C THR A 238 17.12 -12.17 -10.08
N ASP A 239 17.69 -11.44 -9.12
CA ASP A 239 18.34 -12.04 -7.95
C ASP A 239 17.33 -12.73 -7.02
N GLY A 240 16.12 -12.19 -6.89
CA GLY A 240 15.02 -12.82 -6.16
C GLY A 240 14.58 -14.14 -6.80
N ILE A 241 14.50 -14.21 -8.14
CA ILE A 241 14.21 -15.46 -8.87
C ILE A 241 15.28 -16.50 -8.56
N ARG A 242 16.56 -16.12 -8.60
CA ARG A 242 17.70 -17.01 -8.29
C ARG A 242 17.67 -17.49 -6.85
N ALA A 243 17.41 -16.59 -5.89
CA ALA A 243 17.31 -16.94 -4.49
C ALA A 243 16.18 -17.97 -4.24
N LEU A 244 15.01 -17.75 -4.85
CA LEU A 244 13.88 -18.69 -4.74
C LEU A 244 14.12 -20.01 -5.50
N ALA A 245 14.83 -19.96 -6.63
CA ALA A 245 15.24 -21.15 -7.36
C ALA A 245 16.20 -22.02 -6.51
N ALA A 246 17.08 -21.39 -5.73
CA ALA A 246 17.99 -22.07 -4.81
C ALA A 246 17.35 -22.52 -3.48
N ASP A 247 16.23 -21.93 -3.07
CA ASP A 247 15.56 -22.26 -1.80
C ASP A 247 14.79 -23.60 -1.87
N ASP A 248 15.28 -24.62 -1.16
CA ASP A 248 14.65 -25.95 -1.11
C ASP A 248 13.20 -25.94 -0.60
N GLN A 249 12.78 -24.95 0.19
CA GLN A 249 11.39 -24.85 0.64
C GLN A 249 10.46 -24.35 -0.48
N THR A 250 10.99 -23.57 -1.42
CA THR A 250 10.23 -23.07 -2.56
C THR A 250 10.08 -24.14 -3.64
N LYS A 251 8.85 -24.48 -4.01
CA LYS A 251 8.49 -25.46 -5.04
C LYS A 251 7.85 -24.83 -6.29
N ALA A 252 7.25 -23.65 -6.17
CA ALA A 252 6.82 -22.83 -7.30
C ALA A 252 7.09 -21.35 -7.00
N ILE A 253 7.34 -20.57 -8.06
CA ILE A 253 7.64 -19.14 -7.97
C ILE A 253 6.50 -18.36 -8.62
N VAL A 254 6.06 -17.28 -7.98
CA VAL A 254 5.11 -16.31 -8.55
C VAL A 254 5.82 -14.98 -8.74
N LEU A 255 5.77 -14.44 -9.96
CA LEU A 255 6.27 -13.10 -10.27
C LEU A 255 5.08 -12.14 -10.37
N VAL A 256 5.18 -11.01 -9.67
CA VAL A 256 4.13 -9.98 -9.64
C VAL A 256 4.74 -8.63 -9.99
N SER A 257 4.21 -7.93 -10.98
CA SER A 257 4.66 -6.59 -11.30
C SER A 257 3.59 -5.78 -12.00
N LYS A 258 3.61 -4.46 -11.78
CA LYS A 258 3.06 -3.50 -12.74
C LYS A 258 3.75 -3.71 -14.10
N PRO A 259 3.16 -3.29 -15.23
CA PRO A 259 3.64 -3.75 -16.53
C PRO A 259 5.07 -3.26 -16.79
N PRO A 260 6.05 -4.17 -16.99
CA PRO A 260 7.48 -3.86 -17.05
C PRO A 260 7.87 -3.10 -18.32
N ALA A 261 9.09 -2.55 -18.34
CA ALA A 261 9.69 -2.09 -19.60
C ALA A 261 9.99 -3.31 -20.52
N PRO A 262 9.69 -3.26 -21.84
CA PRO A 262 9.77 -4.43 -22.71
C PRO A 262 11.13 -5.16 -22.72
N GLU A 263 12.23 -4.40 -22.68
CA GLU A 263 13.59 -4.95 -22.64
C GLU A 263 13.96 -5.56 -21.28
N VAL A 264 13.29 -5.13 -20.20
CA VAL A 264 13.43 -5.72 -18.87
C VAL A 264 12.62 -6.99 -18.77
N GLU A 265 11.38 -6.98 -19.27
CA GLU A 265 10.53 -8.17 -19.36
C GLU A 265 11.26 -9.32 -20.04
N LYS A 266 11.88 -9.05 -21.19
CA LYS A 266 12.66 -10.05 -21.93
C LYS A 266 13.81 -10.64 -21.10
N ARG A 267 14.50 -9.81 -20.30
CA ARG A 267 15.60 -10.27 -19.43
C ARG A 267 15.07 -11.13 -18.29
N VAL A 268 14.02 -10.69 -17.61
CA VAL A 268 13.39 -11.44 -16.51
C VAL A 268 12.85 -12.77 -17.02
N LEU A 269 12.17 -12.80 -18.18
CA LEU A 269 11.68 -14.04 -18.77
C LEU A 269 12.79 -15.00 -19.21
N ALA A 270 13.97 -14.50 -19.57
CA ALA A 270 15.13 -15.35 -19.83
C ALA A 270 15.65 -16.02 -18.54
N GLU A 271 15.62 -15.32 -17.41
CA GLU A 271 15.97 -15.89 -16.10
C GLU A 271 14.93 -16.94 -15.66
N VAL A 272 13.65 -16.69 -15.92
CA VAL A 272 12.56 -17.63 -15.63
C VAL A 272 12.78 -18.97 -16.33
N ALA A 273 13.24 -18.96 -17.58
CA ALA A 273 13.54 -20.18 -18.33
C ALA A 273 14.64 -21.05 -17.69
N THR A 274 15.48 -20.46 -16.82
CA THR A 274 16.57 -21.16 -16.11
C THR A 274 16.27 -21.44 -14.64
N ALA A 275 15.13 -21.03 -14.10
CA ALA A 275 14.81 -21.11 -12.68
C ALA A 275 14.66 -22.55 -12.13
N GLY A 276 14.50 -23.56 -13.00
CA GLY A 276 14.43 -24.97 -12.60
C GLY A 276 13.19 -25.37 -11.78
N LYS A 277 12.26 -24.43 -11.53
CA LYS A 277 10.99 -24.62 -10.81
C LYS A 277 9.84 -24.03 -11.64
N PRO A 278 8.60 -24.54 -11.49
CA PRO A 278 7.43 -23.92 -12.10
C PRO A 278 7.31 -22.45 -11.71
N VAL A 279 7.13 -21.58 -12.72
CA VAL A 279 6.94 -20.15 -12.54
C VAL A 279 5.57 -19.72 -13.06
N VAL A 280 4.85 -18.97 -12.26
CA VAL A 280 3.62 -18.25 -12.63
C VAL A 280 3.95 -16.76 -12.72
N VAL A 281 3.58 -16.11 -13.82
CA VAL A 281 3.91 -14.71 -14.08
C VAL A 281 2.62 -13.92 -14.19
N TYR A 282 2.42 -12.99 -13.26
CA TYR A 282 1.40 -11.96 -13.31
C TYR A 282 2.07 -10.59 -13.50
N PHE A 283 2.26 -10.24 -14.77
CA PHE A 283 2.56 -8.88 -15.17
C PHE A 283 1.26 -8.26 -15.64
N ILE A 284 0.78 -7.24 -14.93
CA ILE A 284 -0.47 -6.55 -15.26
C ILE A 284 -0.38 -6.10 -16.73
N GLY A 285 -1.38 -6.37 -17.56
CA GLY A 285 -1.34 -6.04 -19.00
C GLY A 285 -0.19 -6.66 -19.80
N GLY A 286 0.48 -7.70 -19.28
CA GLY A 286 1.61 -8.39 -19.91
C GLY A 286 1.19 -9.38 -21.01
N SER A 287 2.18 -9.89 -21.74
CA SER A 287 1.95 -10.78 -22.89
C SER A 287 1.94 -12.26 -22.50
N GLU A 288 0.78 -12.91 -22.60
CA GLU A 288 0.65 -14.37 -22.42
C GLU A 288 1.60 -15.15 -23.35
N ALA A 289 1.72 -14.70 -24.61
CA ALA A 289 2.59 -15.35 -25.59
C ALA A 289 4.07 -15.29 -25.17
N ALA A 290 4.53 -14.16 -24.62
CA ALA A 290 5.91 -14.01 -24.17
C ALA A 290 6.20 -14.88 -22.94
N VAL A 291 5.29 -14.89 -21.97
CA VAL A 291 5.41 -15.71 -20.75
C VAL A 291 5.42 -17.20 -21.09
N THR A 292 4.52 -17.64 -21.97
CA THR A 292 4.44 -19.05 -22.39
C THR A 292 5.67 -19.46 -23.18
N ALA A 293 6.20 -18.60 -24.05
CA ALA A 293 7.43 -18.84 -24.79
C ALA A 293 8.67 -18.99 -23.87
N ALA A 294 8.64 -18.36 -22.69
CA ALA A 294 9.66 -18.52 -21.66
C ALA A 294 9.51 -19.80 -20.82
N GLY A 295 8.50 -20.63 -21.08
CA GLY A 295 8.23 -21.86 -20.34
C GLY A 295 7.49 -21.65 -19.01
N ALA A 296 6.97 -20.45 -18.78
CA ALA A 296 6.20 -20.10 -17.58
C ALA A 296 4.69 -20.09 -17.86
N ARG A 297 3.91 -19.96 -16.79
CA ARG A 297 2.47 -19.84 -16.86
C ARG A 297 2.06 -18.39 -16.75
N PHE A 298 1.30 -17.90 -17.71
CA PHE A 298 0.68 -16.59 -17.62
C PHE A 298 -0.49 -16.64 -16.64
N ALA A 299 -0.58 -15.63 -15.78
CA ALA A 299 -1.74 -15.38 -14.95
C ALA A 299 -2.40 -14.08 -15.39
N ALA A 300 -3.72 -14.13 -15.61
CA ALA A 300 -4.48 -12.98 -16.08
C ALA A 300 -4.81 -11.97 -14.95
N SER A 301 -4.78 -12.43 -13.70
CA SER A 301 -5.08 -11.62 -12.52
C SER A 301 -4.27 -12.07 -11.31
N SER A 302 -4.29 -11.28 -10.24
CA SER A 302 -3.66 -11.65 -8.97
C SER A 302 -4.28 -12.91 -8.37
N GLN A 303 -5.62 -13.03 -8.43
CA GLN A 303 -6.36 -14.22 -8.02
C GLN A 303 -6.00 -15.46 -8.87
N ASP A 304 -5.85 -15.29 -10.19
CA ASP A 304 -5.43 -16.38 -11.08
C ASP A 304 -3.99 -16.82 -10.78
N ALA A 305 -3.09 -15.88 -10.49
CA ALA A 305 -1.72 -16.17 -10.12
C ALA A 305 -1.64 -17.04 -8.84
N ALA A 306 -2.39 -16.65 -7.82
CA ALA A 306 -2.51 -17.41 -6.59
C ALA A 306 -3.11 -18.81 -6.82
N LEU A 307 -4.20 -18.90 -7.60
CA LEU A 307 -4.86 -20.16 -7.92
C LEU A 307 -3.93 -21.13 -8.65
N GLN A 308 -3.21 -20.65 -9.66
CA GLN A 308 -2.26 -21.47 -10.41
C GLN A 308 -1.10 -21.96 -9.53
N ALA A 309 -0.57 -21.11 -8.65
CA ALA A 309 0.50 -21.48 -7.73
C ALA A 309 0.05 -22.56 -6.73
N VAL A 310 -1.17 -22.44 -6.18
CA VAL A 310 -1.77 -23.44 -5.29
C VAL A 310 -2.02 -24.75 -6.03
N ARG A 311 -2.53 -24.71 -7.27
CA ARG A 311 -2.72 -25.91 -8.11
C ARG A 311 -1.44 -26.65 -8.41
N LEU A 312 -0.33 -25.93 -8.55
CA LEU A 312 0.97 -26.51 -8.81
C LEU A 312 1.59 -27.22 -7.60
N THR A 313 1.25 -26.80 -6.39
CA THR A 313 2.05 -27.16 -5.20
C THR A 313 1.26 -27.75 -4.03
N VAL A 314 -0.04 -27.47 -3.93
CA VAL A 314 -0.85 -27.79 -2.76
C VAL A 314 -2.07 -28.63 -3.15
N ASP A 315 -2.93 -28.12 -4.03
CA ASP A 315 -4.16 -28.79 -4.44
C ASP A 315 -4.48 -28.50 -5.92
N ALA A 316 -4.25 -29.49 -6.78
CA ALA A 316 -4.56 -29.40 -8.21
C ALA A 316 -6.06 -29.17 -8.50
N GLY A 317 -6.94 -29.51 -7.56
CA GLY A 317 -8.38 -29.30 -7.63
C GLY A 317 -8.84 -27.94 -7.10
N ALA A 318 -7.94 -27.09 -6.58
CA ALA A 318 -8.29 -25.80 -6.03
C ALA A 318 -9.11 -24.98 -7.04
N ALA A 319 -10.09 -24.24 -6.52
CA ALA A 319 -10.98 -23.40 -7.30
C ALA A 319 -11.32 -22.14 -6.52
N VAL A 320 -11.65 -21.08 -7.25
CA VAL A 320 -12.11 -19.82 -6.70
C VAL A 320 -13.62 -19.71 -6.92
N PRO A 321 -14.38 -19.12 -5.97
CA PRO A 321 -15.79 -18.84 -6.18
C PRO A 321 -16.01 -17.99 -7.43
N ALA A 322 -17.05 -18.32 -8.18
CA ALA A 322 -17.52 -17.46 -9.27
C ALA A 322 -18.01 -16.12 -8.70
N LEU A 323 -17.87 -15.06 -9.49
CA LEU A 323 -18.44 -13.75 -9.12
C LEU A 323 -19.96 -13.86 -8.95
N ASP A 324 -20.47 -13.48 -7.78
CA ASP A 324 -21.89 -13.31 -7.59
C ASP A 324 -22.35 -12.01 -8.26
N THR A 325 -23.16 -12.15 -9.31
CA THR A 325 -23.75 -11.04 -10.07
C THR A 325 -25.24 -10.87 -9.81
N SER A 326 -25.81 -11.64 -8.87
CA SER A 326 -27.26 -11.65 -8.59
C SER A 326 -27.79 -10.26 -8.20
N ALA A 327 -26.99 -9.47 -7.47
CA ALA A 327 -27.35 -8.12 -7.06
C ALA A 327 -27.30 -7.08 -8.20
N VAL A 328 -26.54 -7.33 -9.29
CA VAL A 328 -26.24 -6.33 -10.34
C VAL A 328 -27.50 -5.76 -10.96
N ALA A 329 -28.47 -6.62 -11.33
CA ALA A 329 -29.72 -6.17 -11.94
C ALA A 329 -30.54 -5.27 -10.98
N SER A 330 -30.59 -5.63 -9.70
CA SER A 330 -31.31 -4.86 -8.67
C SER A 330 -30.63 -3.52 -8.36
N VAL A 331 -29.29 -3.46 -8.41
CA VAL A 331 -28.52 -2.23 -8.28
C VAL A 331 -28.81 -1.32 -9.47
N ARG A 332 -28.69 -1.83 -10.70
CA ARG A 332 -28.92 -1.07 -11.93
C ARG A 332 -30.34 -0.50 -12.00
N ALA A 333 -31.34 -1.25 -11.55
CA ALA A 333 -32.73 -0.77 -11.50
C ALA A 333 -32.96 0.43 -10.54
N ARG A 334 -32.06 0.65 -9.58
CA ARG A 334 -32.10 1.79 -8.64
C ARG A 334 -31.30 3.00 -9.11
N LEU A 335 -30.45 2.84 -10.14
CA LEU A 335 -29.64 3.93 -10.69
C LEU A 335 -30.50 4.84 -11.58
N ARG A 336 -30.27 6.14 -11.48
CA ARG A 336 -30.86 7.13 -12.40
C ARG A 336 -30.12 7.12 -13.75
N PRO A 337 -30.74 7.55 -14.86
CA PRO A 337 -30.10 7.54 -16.18
C PRO A 337 -28.77 8.30 -16.27
N GLU A 338 -28.61 9.36 -15.47
CA GLU A 338 -27.37 10.13 -15.38
C GLU A 338 -26.24 9.41 -14.63
N GLN A 339 -26.56 8.44 -13.76
CA GLN A 339 -25.61 7.68 -12.96
C GLN A 339 -24.94 6.60 -13.82
N ARG A 340 -23.79 6.95 -14.39
CA ARG A 340 -23.10 6.14 -15.39
C ARG A 340 -21.69 5.73 -15.01
N TYR A 341 -21.09 6.43 -14.04
CA TYR A 341 -19.65 6.36 -13.85
C TYR A 341 -19.24 5.69 -12.54
N ALA A 342 -18.06 5.08 -12.58
CA ALA A 342 -17.39 4.51 -11.42
C ALA A 342 -16.35 5.50 -10.88
N ARG A 343 -16.16 5.50 -9.56
CA ARG A 343 -15.09 6.21 -8.85
C ARG A 343 -14.32 5.22 -7.98
N GLY A 344 -13.10 4.90 -8.37
CA GLY A 344 -12.19 4.06 -7.59
C GLY A 344 -11.31 4.91 -6.69
N LEU A 345 -11.34 4.62 -5.39
CA LEU A 345 -10.56 5.31 -4.37
C LEU A 345 -9.71 4.27 -3.64
N PHE A 346 -8.54 3.98 -4.19
CA PHE A 346 -7.70 2.87 -3.74
C PHE A 346 -6.53 3.37 -2.90
N CYS A 347 -6.20 2.64 -1.84
CA CYS A 347 -4.93 2.79 -1.12
C CYS A 347 -3.85 1.84 -1.66
N GLY A 348 -4.24 0.78 -2.38
CA GLY A 348 -3.33 -0.14 -3.04
C GLY A 348 -3.28 0.04 -4.55
N GLY A 349 -2.13 0.50 -5.06
CA GLY A 349 -1.95 0.74 -6.49
C GLY A 349 -2.21 -0.44 -7.42
N THR A 350 -1.83 -1.66 -7.06
CA THR A 350 -2.14 -2.82 -7.91
C THR A 350 -3.61 -3.22 -7.84
N LEU A 351 -4.29 -2.99 -6.71
CA LEU A 351 -5.73 -3.21 -6.62
C LEU A 351 -6.49 -2.19 -7.48
N CYS A 352 -5.97 -0.95 -7.53
CA CYS A 352 -6.42 0.10 -8.43
C CYS A 352 -6.23 -0.29 -9.90
N ASP A 353 -5.02 -0.70 -10.29
CA ASP A 353 -4.69 -1.18 -11.64
C ASP A 353 -5.65 -2.30 -12.05
N GLU A 354 -5.73 -3.37 -11.27
CA GLU A 354 -6.53 -4.55 -11.61
C GLU A 354 -8.02 -4.21 -11.77
N SER A 355 -8.55 -3.37 -10.89
CA SER A 355 -9.94 -2.91 -10.99
C SER A 355 -10.17 -1.99 -12.20
N MET A 356 -9.20 -1.13 -12.51
CA MET A 356 -9.22 -0.26 -13.69
C MET A 356 -9.16 -1.07 -14.99
N TYR A 357 -8.25 -2.05 -15.10
CA TYR A 357 -8.10 -2.90 -16.29
C TYR A 357 -9.36 -3.71 -16.59
N ALA A 358 -10.11 -4.14 -15.57
CA ALA A 358 -11.41 -4.80 -15.78
C ALA A 358 -12.42 -3.93 -16.57
N LEU A 359 -12.34 -2.59 -16.46
CA LEU A 359 -13.16 -1.66 -17.24
C LEU A 359 -12.54 -1.36 -18.61
N LEU A 360 -11.21 -1.20 -18.67
CA LEU A 360 -10.49 -0.97 -19.93
C LEU A 360 -10.67 -2.15 -20.90
N ASP A 361 -10.58 -3.38 -20.40
CA ASP A 361 -10.79 -4.61 -21.19
C ASP A 361 -12.24 -4.75 -21.67
N ALA A 362 -13.18 -4.10 -20.99
CA ALA A 362 -14.57 -3.98 -21.43
C ALA A 362 -14.78 -2.86 -22.48
N GLY A 363 -13.73 -2.14 -22.86
CA GLY A 363 -13.77 -1.05 -23.84
C GLY A 363 -14.23 0.29 -23.28
N GLU A 364 -14.28 0.46 -21.96
CA GLU A 364 -14.66 1.73 -21.33
C GLU A 364 -13.46 2.68 -21.24
N ALA A 365 -13.73 3.98 -21.35
CA ALA A 365 -12.73 5.02 -21.12
C ALA A 365 -12.55 5.28 -19.62
N VAL A 366 -11.35 5.06 -19.09
CA VAL A 366 -11.04 5.22 -17.67
C VAL A 366 -9.91 6.23 -17.47
N TYR A 367 -10.19 7.21 -16.61
CA TYR A 367 -9.26 8.23 -16.16
C TYR A 367 -8.55 7.78 -14.86
N SER A 368 -7.26 8.07 -14.72
CA SER A 368 -6.50 7.67 -13.53
C SER A 368 -5.21 8.47 -13.37
N ASN A 369 -4.68 8.58 -12.14
CA ASN A 369 -3.32 9.08 -11.92
C ASN A 369 -2.23 8.07 -12.31
N ILE A 370 -2.58 6.78 -12.44
CA ILE A 370 -1.66 5.71 -12.88
C ILE A 370 -1.87 5.32 -14.36
N GLN A 371 -2.54 6.19 -15.13
CA GLN A 371 -2.82 5.96 -16.54
C GLN A 371 -1.57 6.20 -17.42
N ARG A 372 -1.36 5.36 -18.43
CA ARG A 372 -0.19 5.39 -19.35
C ARG A 372 -0.33 6.33 -20.54
N ASP A 373 -1.53 6.42 -21.10
CA ASP A 373 -1.98 7.41 -22.07
C ASP A 373 -2.23 8.78 -21.39
N PRO A 374 -1.41 9.80 -21.71
CA PRO A 374 -1.55 11.13 -21.15
C PRO A 374 -2.95 11.76 -21.33
N ALA A 375 -3.75 11.31 -22.30
CA ALA A 375 -5.11 11.82 -22.51
C ALA A 375 -6.10 11.45 -21.40
N PHE A 376 -5.81 10.40 -20.64
CA PHE A 376 -6.64 9.90 -19.54
C PHE A 376 -6.01 10.11 -18.15
N LEU A 377 -4.88 10.82 -18.09
CA LEU A 377 -4.20 11.12 -16.83
C LEU A 377 -5.01 12.12 -15.98
N VAL A 378 -5.07 11.89 -14.68
CA VAL A 378 -5.71 12.76 -13.67
C VAL A 378 -4.70 13.10 -12.58
N ARG A 379 -4.68 14.37 -12.15
CA ARG A 379 -3.83 14.87 -11.05
C ARG A 379 -4.56 14.85 -9.72
N ALA A 380 -3.84 14.91 -8.61
CA ALA A 380 -4.42 14.84 -7.27
C ALA A 380 -5.49 15.92 -7.01
N GLY A 381 -5.26 17.14 -7.52
CA GLY A 381 -6.19 18.26 -7.42
C GLY A 381 -7.33 18.26 -8.44
N ASP A 382 -7.32 17.37 -9.44
CA ASP A 382 -8.35 17.35 -10.47
C ASP A 382 -9.65 16.73 -9.96
N PRO A 383 -10.83 17.26 -10.35
CA PRO A 383 -12.11 16.62 -10.07
C PRO A 383 -12.24 15.29 -10.86
N GLY A 384 -13.01 14.36 -10.30
CA GLY A 384 -13.36 13.12 -10.99
C GLY A 384 -14.13 13.39 -12.29
N ARG A 385 -13.87 12.60 -13.33
CA ARG A 385 -14.53 12.70 -14.64
C ARG A 385 -14.63 11.33 -15.32
N GLY A 386 -15.70 11.07 -16.06
CA GLY A 386 -15.89 9.76 -16.70
C GLY A 386 -15.79 8.63 -15.67
N HIS A 387 -15.30 7.44 -16.02
CA HIS A 387 -14.82 6.51 -14.98
C HIS A 387 -13.48 7.04 -14.45
N THR A 388 -13.31 7.19 -13.14
CA THR A 388 -12.04 7.66 -12.54
C THR A 388 -11.58 6.67 -11.49
N PHE A 389 -10.32 6.23 -11.55
CA PHE A 389 -9.71 5.33 -10.58
C PHE A 389 -8.43 5.97 -10.05
N LEU A 390 -8.35 6.22 -8.76
CA LEU A 390 -7.24 6.91 -8.12
C LEU A 390 -6.50 5.95 -7.19
N ASP A 391 -5.19 5.85 -7.41
CA ASP A 391 -4.23 5.28 -6.47
C ASP A 391 -3.73 6.38 -5.54
N PHE A 392 -4.25 6.42 -4.32
CA PHE A 392 -3.83 7.39 -3.30
C PHE A 392 -2.44 7.06 -2.71
N GLY A 393 -1.89 5.89 -3.01
CA GLY A 393 -0.54 5.51 -2.60
C GLY A 393 0.56 6.16 -3.43
N ASP A 394 0.20 6.71 -4.60
CA ASP A 394 1.12 7.40 -5.50
C ASP A 394 1.73 8.66 -4.87
N ASP A 395 2.98 8.95 -5.24
CA ASP A 395 3.80 10.03 -4.68
C ASP A 395 3.10 11.39 -4.68
N GLU A 396 2.28 11.69 -5.70
CA GLU A 396 1.55 12.96 -5.79
C GLU A 396 0.54 13.13 -4.63
N PHE A 397 -0.01 12.02 -4.12
CA PHE A 397 -0.98 12.01 -3.02
C PHE A 397 -0.32 11.87 -1.64
N THR A 398 0.90 11.33 -1.59
CA THR A 398 1.63 11.06 -0.34
C THR A 398 2.73 12.09 -0.04
N ALA A 399 2.96 13.07 -0.92
CA ALA A 399 3.90 14.16 -0.68
C ALA A 399 3.59 14.92 0.63
N GLY A 400 4.46 14.75 1.64
CA GLY A 400 4.30 15.37 2.97
C GLY A 400 3.17 14.76 3.82
N ARG A 401 2.61 13.62 3.42
CA ARG A 401 1.48 12.93 4.05
C ARG A 401 1.80 11.45 4.27
N PRO A 402 1.10 10.74 5.20
CA PRO A 402 1.28 9.31 5.34
C PRO A 402 0.69 8.60 4.12
N HIS A 403 1.19 7.40 3.82
CA HIS A 403 0.56 6.52 2.86
C HIS A 403 -0.90 6.22 3.28
N PRO A 404 -1.88 6.12 2.36
CA PRO A 404 -3.29 5.92 2.68
C PRO A 404 -3.64 4.61 3.41
N MET A 405 -2.75 3.62 3.36
CA MET A 405 -2.87 2.40 4.18
C MET A 405 -2.65 2.67 5.67
N ILE A 406 -1.92 3.74 6.02
CA ILE A 406 -1.70 4.18 7.40
C ILE A 406 -2.75 5.23 7.79
N ASP A 407 -3.01 6.20 6.91
CA ASP A 407 -3.92 7.31 7.18
C ASP A 407 -4.86 7.54 5.98
N PRO A 408 -6.14 7.14 6.06
CA PRO A 408 -7.05 7.22 4.93
C PRO A 408 -7.67 8.61 4.74
N SER A 409 -7.30 9.66 5.50
CA SER A 409 -8.05 10.93 5.58
C SER A 409 -8.33 11.57 4.22
N LEU A 410 -7.31 11.67 3.35
CA LEU A 410 -7.46 12.23 2.01
C LEU A 410 -8.46 11.44 1.13
N ARG A 411 -8.48 10.12 1.33
CA ARG A 411 -9.39 9.21 0.64
C ARG A 411 -10.82 9.37 1.16
N LEU A 412 -11.00 9.62 2.46
CA LEU A 412 -12.30 9.88 3.08
C LEU A 412 -12.90 11.20 2.61
N GLU A 413 -12.09 12.26 2.52
CA GLU A 413 -12.50 13.54 1.93
C GLU A 413 -12.96 13.35 0.48
N ARG A 414 -12.19 12.60 -0.32
CA ARG A 414 -12.54 12.34 -1.72
C ARG A 414 -13.81 11.51 -1.86
N LEU A 415 -14.04 10.52 -0.98
CA LEU A 415 -15.27 9.72 -0.94
C LEU A 415 -16.51 10.61 -0.84
N VAL A 416 -16.49 11.57 0.08
CA VAL A 416 -17.62 12.50 0.29
C VAL A 416 -17.79 13.43 -0.90
N ALA A 417 -16.69 13.94 -1.46
CA ALA A 417 -16.72 14.83 -2.62
C ALA A 417 -17.29 14.16 -3.88
N GLU A 418 -16.82 12.95 -4.20
CA GLU A 418 -17.28 12.18 -5.37
C GLU A 418 -18.74 11.73 -5.20
N ALA A 419 -19.20 11.51 -3.97
CA ALA A 419 -20.60 11.21 -3.69
C ALA A 419 -21.56 12.38 -3.94
N ALA A 420 -21.08 13.61 -4.10
CA ALA A 420 -21.91 14.74 -4.50
C ALA A 420 -22.18 14.78 -6.01
N ASP A 421 -21.37 14.11 -6.83
CA ASP A 421 -21.52 14.10 -8.30
C ASP A 421 -22.72 13.22 -8.72
N PRO A 422 -23.78 13.79 -9.34
CA PRO A 422 -24.98 13.05 -9.72
C PRO A 422 -24.73 12.01 -10.81
N SER A 423 -23.61 12.08 -11.52
CA SER A 423 -23.23 11.14 -12.58
C SER A 423 -22.60 9.84 -12.06
N VAL A 424 -22.26 9.78 -10.76
CA VAL A 424 -21.61 8.62 -10.13
C VAL A 424 -22.63 7.53 -9.82
N ALA A 425 -22.44 6.37 -10.42
CA ALA A 425 -23.20 5.15 -10.14
C ALA A 425 -22.61 4.37 -8.97
N VAL A 426 -21.29 4.19 -8.98
CA VAL A 426 -20.57 3.31 -8.06
C VAL A 426 -19.34 4.03 -7.53
N ILE A 427 -19.11 3.95 -6.22
CA ILE A 427 -17.81 4.24 -5.61
C ILE A 427 -17.21 2.92 -5.11
N VAL A 428 -15.95 2.67 -5.44
CA VAL A 428 -15.24 1.46 -5.03
C VAL A 428 -14.03 1.81 -4.18
N MET A 429 -13.83 1.06 -3.09
CA MET A 429 -12.76 1.28 -2.12
C MET A 429 -12.15 -0.05 -1.69
N ASP A 430 -10.85 -0.05 -1.45
CA ASP A 430 -10.11 -1.15 -0.83
C ASP A 430 -9.78 -0.83 0.65
N PHE A 431 -9.59 -1.88 1.43
CA PHE A 431 -9.20 -1.81 2.84
C PHE A 431 -8.13 -2.86 3.06
N VAL A 432 -6.90 -2.44 3.36
CA VAL A 432 -5.78 -3.37 3.53
C VAL A 432 -5.53 -3.59 5.01
N LEU A 433 -5.57 -4.84 5.44
CA LEU A 433 -5.24 -5.28 6.81
C LEU A 433 -3.78 -5.72 6.91
N GLY A 434 -3.36 -6.05 8.13
CA GLY A 434 -2.07 -6.67 8.41
C GLY A 434 -1.07 -5.71 9.03
N PHE A 435 0.19 -6.14 9.07
CA PHE A 435 1.29 -5.38 9.65
C PHE A 435 1.48 -4.06 8.89
N GLY A 436 1.80 -2.99 9.63
CA GLY A 436 2.06 -1.65 9.10
C GLY A 436 0.81 -0.85 8.70
N ALA A 437 -0.32 -1.50 8.40
CA ALA A 437 -1.56 -0.81 8.03
C ALA A 437 -2.26 -0.15 9.24
N HIS A 438 -3.28 0.67 8.97
CA HIS A 438 -4.13 1.29 9.99
C HIS A 438 -4.77 0.23 10.89
N GLU A 439 -4.94 0.54 12.19
CA GLU A 439 -5.42 -0.42 13.20
C GLU A 439 -6.89 -0.83 13.04
N ASP A 440 -7.69 0.01 12.39
CA ASP A 440 -9.09 -0.26 12.05
C ASP A 440 -9.52 0.50 10.76
N PRO A 441 -9.09 0.06 9.57
CA PRO A 441 -9.28 0.81 8.33
C PRO A 441 -10.74 0.92 7.91
N VAL A 442 -11.59 -0.08 8.22
CA VAL A 442 -13.03 0.04 7.98
C VAL A 442 -13.64 0.99 9.00
N GLY A 443 -13.38 0.81 10.29
CA GLY A 443 -14.01 1.60 11.36
C GLY A 443 -13.84 3.10 11.18
N VAL A 444 -12.63 3.56 10.86
CA VAL A 444 -12.35 4.98 10.58
C VAL A 444 -13.04 5.51 9.32
N THR A 445 -13.40 4.62 8.39
CA THR A 445 -14.06 4.97 7.11
C THR A 445 -15.59 5.03 7.21
N LEU A 446 -16.20 4.33 8.18
CA LEU A 446 -17.66 4.25 8.33
C LEU A 446 -18.37 5.62 8.42
N PRO A 447 -17.88 6.62 9.18
CA PRO A 447 -18.50 7.94 9.22
C PRO A 447 -18.53 8.62 7.86
N ALA A 448 -17.45 8.51 7.08
CA ALA A 448 -17.36 9.08 5.74
C ALA A 448 -18.29 8.37 4.74
N ILE A 449 -18.49 7.04 4.87
CA ILE A 449 -19.50 6.30 4.10
C ILE A 449 -20.90 6.83 4.39
N ALA A 450 -21.24 7.06 5.66
CA ALA A 450 -22.54 7.62 6.04
C ALA A 450 -22.73 9.04 5.46
N GLN A 451 -21.69 9.87 5.53
CA GLN A 451 -21.70 11.22 4.97
C GLN A 451 -21.83 11.21 3.43
N ALA A 452 -21.12 10.34 2.73
CA ALA A 452 -21.24 10.16 1.29
C ALA A 452 -22.67 9.77 0.87
N ARG A 453 -23.31 8.86 1.60
CA ARG A 453 -24.72 8.51 1.35
C ARG A 453 -25.66 9.69 1.58
N ALA A 454 -25.40 10.53 2.59
CA ALA A 454 -26.18 11.75 2.81
C ALA A 454 -26.00 12.75 1.66
N GLN A 455 -24.77 12.91 1.15
CA GLN A 455 -24.48 13.77 -0.01
C GLN A 455 -25.14 13.30 -1.31
N ALA A 456 -25.45 12.02 -1.42
CA ALA A 456 -26.15 11.45 -2.56
C ALA A 456 -27.60 11.99 -2.72
N ALA A 457 -28.10 12.82 -1.80
CA ALA A 457 -29.36 13.57 -1.92
C ALA A 457 -30.57 12.69 -2.32
N GLY A 458 -30.66 11.50 -1.71
CA GLY A 458 -31.74 10.54 -1.95
C GLY A 458 -31.64 9.73 -3.26
N ARG A 459 -30.53 9.84 -4.02
CA ARG A 459 -30.22 8.89 -5.11
C ARG A 459 -29.58 7.63 -4.53
N HIS A 460 -29.77 6.50 -5.21
CA HIS A 460 -29.01 5.29 -4.85
C HIS A 460 -27.54 5.51 -5.16
N LEU A 461 -26.67 5.36 -4.16
CA LEU A 461 -25.22 5.36 -4.35
C LEU A 461 -24.71 3.96 -3.99
N GLU A 462 -24.27 3.22 -5.01
CA GLU A 462 -23.65 1.92 -4.78
C GLU A 462 -22.23 2.15 -4.26
N ILE A 463 -21.91 1.59 -3.10
CA ILE A 463 -20.56 1.60 -2.55
C ILE A 463 -20.11 0.14 -2.51
N VAL A 464 -18.96 -0.13 -3.14
CA VAL A 464 -18.33 -1.45 -3.21
C VAL A 464 -17.06 -1.42 -2.38
N GLY A 465 -16.92 -2.38 -1.47
CA GLY A 465 -15.76 -2.53 -0.61
C GLY A 465 -15.00 -3.81 -0.90
N TYR A 466 -13.67 -3.77 -0.80
CA TYR A 466 -12.84 -4.96 -0.82
C TYR A 466 -11.87 -4.93 0.35
N VAL A 467 -11.90 -5.95 1.22
CA VAL A 467 -10.98 -6.06 2.36
C VAL A 467 -9.88 -7.08 2.03
N LEU A 468 -8.66 -6.57 1.81
CA LEU A 468 -7.46 -7.38 1.61
C LEU A 468 -6.89 -7.78 2.98
N GLY A 469 -7.01 -9.06 3.32
CA GLY A 469 -6.44 -9.63 4.52
C GLY A 469 -6.60 -11.14 4.60
N THR A 470 -6.19 -11.71 5.73
CA THR A 470 -6.32 -13.12 6.08
C THR A 470 -7.11 -13.29 7.38
N ASP A 471 -7.52 -14.53 7.69
CA ASP A 471 -8.13 -14.87 8.98
C ASP A 471 -7.17 -14.76 10.18
N ARG A 472 -5.89 -14.45 9.93
CA ARG A 472 -4.84 -14.26 10.95
C ARG A 472 -4.46 -12.80 11.17
N ASP A 473 -4.96 -11.89 10.34
CA ASP A 473 -4.70 -10.47 10.50
C ASP A 473 -5.53 -9.89 11.65
N THR A 474 -5.02 -8.80 12.21
CA THR A 474 -5.72 -7.95 13.18
C THR A 474 -5.86 -6.54 12.59
N PRO A 475 -7.06 -5.93 12.62
CA PRO A 475 -8.33 -6.46 13.15
C PRO A 475 -8.85 -7.64 12.32
N ALA A 476 -9.75 -8.43 12.89
CA ALA A 476 -10.23 -9.65 12.24
C ALA A 476 -10.93 -9.32 10.91
N LEU A 477 -10.55 -10.02 9.84
CA LEU A 477 -11.12 -9.84 8.50
C LEU A 477 -12.65 -9.93 8.50
N SER A 478 -13.22 -10.90 9.22
CA SER A 478 -14.67 -11.10 9.32
C SER A 478 -15.40 -9.90 9.92
N ASP A 479 -14.79 -9.23 10.89
CA ASP A 479 -15.41 -8.11 11.60
C ASP A 479 -15.44 -6.87 10.72
N GLN A 480 -14.34 -6.64 9.98
CA GLN A 480 -14.23 -5.56 9.00
C GLN A 480 -15.25 -5.73 7.86
N ILE A 481 -15.39 -6.96 7.32
CA ILE A 481 -16.41 -7.29 6.31
C ILE A 481 -17.81 -7.07 6.87
N SER A 482 -18.11 -7.60 8.06
CA SER A 482 -19.43 -7.47 8.69
C SER A 482 -19.81 -6.01 8.94
N ALA A 483 -18.84 -5.17 9.33
CA ALA A 483 -19.06 -3.74 9.54
C ALA A 483 -19.40 -3.00 8.23
N LEU A 484 -18.73 -3.34 7.12
CA LEU A 484 -19.07 -2.80 5.80
C LEU A 484 -20.47 -3.23 5.35
N GLU A 485 -20.80 -4.51 5.48
CA GLU A 485 -22.12 -5.05 5.12
C GLU A 485 -23.24 -4.40 5.97
N ALA A 486 -23.01 -4.21 7.27
CA ALA A 486 -23.94 -3.50 8.15
C ALA A 486 -24.14 -2.03 7.74
N ALA A 487 -23.14 -1.39 7.12
CA ALA A 487 -23.23 -0.07 6.52
C ALA A 487 -23.83 -0.07 5.09
N GLY A 488 -24.32 -1.22 4.62
CA GLY A 488 -24.94 -1.41 3.31
C GLY A 488 -23.94 -1.34 2.15
N VAL A 489 -22.65 -1.58 2.41
CA VAL A 489 -21.61 -1.69 1.37
C VAL A 489 -21.67 -3.09 0.78
N THR A 490 -21.58 -3.17 -0.54
CA THR A 490 -21.44 -4.45 -1.24
C THR A 490 -19.99 -4.91 -1.15
N VAL A 491 -19.72 -6.02 -0.48
CA VAL A 491 -18.34 -6.50 -0.24
C VAL A 491 -17.96 -7.60 -1.23
N MET A 492 -16.81 -7.45 -1.87
CA MET A 492 -16.24 -8.40 -2.82
C MET A 492 -15.13 -9.24 -2.16
N HIS A 493 -14.84 -10.43 -2.71
CA HIS A 493 -13.86 -11.35 -2.10
C HIS A 493 -12.44 -11.18 -2.64
N SER A 494 -12.26 -10.50 -3.76
CA SER A 494 -10.93 -10.23 -4.34
C SER A 494 -10.91 -8.95 -5.16
N SER A 495 -9.71 -8.47 -5.44
CA SER A 495 -9.46 -7.37 -6.39
C SER A 495 -10.06 -7.67 -7.77
N THR A 496 -9.84 -8.89 -8.29
CA THR A 496 -10.39 -9.33 -9.58
C THR A 496 -11.92 -9.25 -9.61
N GLN A 497 -12.59 -9.78 -8.58
CA GLN A 497 -14.05 -9.74 -8.50
C GLN A 497 -14.58 -8.31 -8.37
N THR A 498 -13.84 -7.46 -7.66
CA THR A 498 -14.18 -6.04 -7.47
C THR A 498 -14.26 -5.31 -8.80
N GLY A 499 -13.21 -5.38 -9.62
CA GLY A 499 -13.22 -4.78 -10.97
C GLY A 499 -14.36 -5.33 -11.84
N ALA A 500 -14.55 -6.66 -11.83
CA ALA A 500 -15.58 -7.32 -12.62
C ALA A 500 -17.01 -6.91 -12.21
N TYR A 501 -17.29 -6.82 -10.90
CA TYR A 501 -18.58 -6.37 -10.38
C TYR A 501 -18.86 -4.91 -10.74
N VAL A 502 -17.89 -4.02 -10.51
CA VAL A 502 -18.01 -2.60 -10.86
C VAL A 502 -18.29 -2.44 -12.35
N GLY A 503 -17.54 -3.15 -13.21
CA GLY A 503 -17.77 -3.19 -14.64
C GLY A 503 -19.17 -3.69 -15.01
N ALA A 504 -19.69 -4.72 -14.33
CA ALA A 504 -21.03 -5.24 -14.58
C ALA A 504 -22.14 -4.23 -14.20
N VAL A 505 -21.95 -3.45 -13.13
CA VAL A 505 -22.91 -2.42 -12.71
C VAL A 505 -22.95 -1.25 -13.69
N VAL A 506 -21.79 -0.76 -14.14
CA VAL A 506 -21.72 0.47 -14.96
C VAL A 506 -21.84 0.22 -16.47
N ARG A 507 -21.72 -1.03 -16.92
CA ARG A 507 -21.91 -1.39 -18.34
C ARG A 507 -23.30 -0.96 -18.83
N LYS A 508 -23.30 -0.28 -19.98
CA LYS A 508 -24.53 -0.03 -20.72
C LYS A 508 -25.08 -1.35 -21.24
N GLU A 509 -26.36 -1.61 -21.03
CA GLU A 509 -27.03 -2.63 -21.82
C GLU A 509 -26.89 -2.25 -23.29
N THR A 510 -26.22 -3.09 -24.07
CA THR A 510 -26.29 -3.01 -25.52
C THR A 510 -27.75 -3.29 -25.86
N ALA A 511 -28.45 -2.30 -26.42
CA ALA A 511 -29.80 -2.52 -26.91
C ALA A 511 -29.77 -3.70 -27.89
N ALA A 512 -30.44 -4.78 -27.53
CA ALA A 512 -30.54 -6.00 -28.33
C ALA A 512 -31.32 -5.77 -29.63
#